data_AF-L9UWW5-F1
#
_entry.id   AF-L9UWW5-F1
#
_cell.length_a   1.000
_cell.length_b   1.000
_cell.length_c   1.000
_cell.angle_alpha   90.00
_cell.angle_beta   90.00
_cell.angle_gamma   90.00
#
_symmetry.space_group_name_H-M   'P 1'
#
loop_
_entity.id
_entity.type
_entity.pdbx_description
1 polymer ?
#
loop_
_entity_poly.entity_id
_entity_poly.type
_entity_poly.pdbx_seq_one_letter_code
_entity_poly.pdbx_strand_id
1 'polypeptide(L)'
;VIQAALEIAFTDDLTEDEAASKIKSLLERAQDTGINIAEDEVWEVLSNRTDTGEDPAAYSWVHLNKFRKFELHDRCFPWTTEEELRAAVAELPSPTPRPEWEERDES
;
A
#
# COMPACT_ATOMS: atom_id res chain seq x y z
N VAL A 1 1.95 -9.17 -6.70
CA VAL A 1 1.77 -10.13 -5.58
C VAL A 1 1.81 -9.42 -4.25
N ILE A 2 2.86 -8.64 -3.96
CA ILE A 2 3.01 -7.84 -2.74
C ILE A 2 1.77 -7.00 -2.39
N GLN A 3 1.26 -6.19 -3.32
CA GLN A 3 0.06 -5.36 -3.08
C GLN A 3 -1.16 -6.18 -2.63
N ALA A 4 -1.43 -7.31 -3.29
CA ALA A 4 -2.54 -8.18 -2.92
C ALA A 4 -2.30 -8.87 -1.57
N ALA A 5 -1.05 -9.20 -1.23
CA ALA A 5 -0.71 -9.75 0.08
C ALA A 5 -0.93 -8.72 1.20
N LEU A 6 -0.57 -7.45 0.98
CA LEU A 6 -0.87 -6.34 1.88
C LEU A 6 -2.37 -6.19 2.10
N GLU A 7 -3.16 -6.16 1.04
CA GLU A 7 -4.62 -6.06 1.13
C GLU A 7 -5.22 -7.20 1.96
N ILE A 8 -4.75 -8.44 1.76
CA ILE A 8 -5.20 -9.60 2.54
C ILE A 8 -4.80 -9.47 4.01
N ALA A 9 -3.55 -9.11 4.30
CA ALA A 9 -3.02 -9.05 5.67
C ALA A 9 -3.71 -7.98 6.54
N PHE A 10 -4.13 -6.87 5.94
CA PHE A 10 -4.74 -5.74 6.64
C PHE A 10 -6.27 -5.65 6.42
N THR A 11 -6.92 -6.73 6.01
CA THR A 11 -8.38 -6.79 5.93
C THR A 11 -8.98 -7.04 7.32
N ASP A 12 -9.79 -6.10 7.82
CA ASP A 12 -10.42 -6.16 9.16
C ASP A 12 -11.31 -7.40 9.40
N ASP A 13 -11.79 -8.05 8.34
CA ASP A 13 -12.70 -9.21 8.40
C ASP A 13 -11.97 -10.57 8.43
N LEU A 14 -10.64 -10.59 8.50
CA LEU A 14 -9.85 -11.83 8.52
C LEU A 14 -9.10 -11.99 9.84
N THR A 15 -9.12 -13.21 10.37
CA THR A 15 -8.16 -13.63 11.39
C THR A 15 -6.77 -13.77 10.79
N GLU A 16 -5.73 -13.74 11.63
CA GLU A 16 -4.33 -13.93 11.22
C GLU A 16 -4.12 -15.24 10.45
N ASP A 17 -4.72 -16.34 10.92
CA ASP A 17 -4.66 -17.66 10.24
C ASP A 17 -5.35 -17.64 8.87
N GLU A 18 -6.49 -16.94 8.74
CA GLU A 18 -7.20 -16.79 7.47
C GLU A 18 -6.42 -15.93 6.48
N ALA A 19 -5.79 -14.86 6.95
CA ALA A 19 -4.92 -14.00 6.14
C ALA A 19 -3.71 -14.79 5.64
N ALA A 20 -3.02 -15.53 6.52
CA ALA A 20 -1.87 -16.36 6.16
C ALA A 20 -2.22 -17.43 5.11
N SER A 21 -3.35 -18.12 5.28
CA SER A 21 -3.83 -19.11 4.31
C SER A 21 -4.12 -18.52 2.93
N LYS A 22 -4.70 -17.32 2.89
CA LYS A 22 -4.97 -16.60 1.64
C LYS A 22 -3.71 -16.08 0.96
N ILE A 23 -2.72 -15.60 1.74
CA ILE A 23 -1.41 -15.18 1.22
C ILE A 23 -0.68 -16.38 0.61
N LYS A 24 -0.69 -17.53 1.27
CA LYS A 24 -0.14 -18.77 0.70
C LYS A 24 -0.82 -19.16 -0.61
N SER A 25 -2.15 -19.12 -0.65
CA SER A 25 -2.91 -19.40 -1.88
C SER A 25 -2.65 -18.38 -3.01
N LEU A 26 -2.26 -17.15 -2.67
CA LEU A 26 -1.84 -16.13 -3.63
C LEU A 26 -0.44 -16.44 -4.19
N LEU A 27 0.49 -16.89 -3.35
CA LEU A 27 1.83 -17.30 -3.73
C LEU A 27 1.82 -18.52 -4.67
N GLU A 28 1.03 -19.54 -4.33
CA GLU A 28 0.88 -20.74 -5.17
C GLU A 28 0.39 -20.36 -6.59
N ARG A 29 -0.64 -19.51 -6.69
CA ARG A 29 -1.14 -19.01 -7.99
C ARG A 29 -0.12 -18.14 -8.74
N ALA A 30 0.70 -17.37 -8.02
CA ALA A 30 1.74 -16.56 -8.63
C ALA A 30 2.83 -17.46 -9.24
N GLN A 31 3.26 -18.50 -8.53
CA GLN A 31 4.22 -19.48 -9.02
C GLN A 31 3.69 -20.25 -10.23
N ASP A 32 2.42 -20.67 -10.19
CA ASP A 32 1.75 -21.34 -11.33
C ASP A 32 1.70 -20.46 -12.60
N THR A 33 1.74 -19.14 -12.44
CA THR A 33 1.75 -18.17 -13.55
C THR A 33 3.16 -17.69 -13.93
N GLY A 34 4.20 -18.29 -13.34
CA GLY A 34 5.60 -17.99 -13.63
C GLY A 34 6.17 -16.78 -12.88
N ILE A 35 5.43 -16.23 -11.91
CA ILE A 35 5.91 -15.17 -11.02
C ILE A 35 6.64 -15.83 -9.85
N ASN A 36 7.98 -15.85 -9.92
CA ASN A 36 8.82 -16.43 -8.87
C ASN A 36 9.11 -15.39 -7.78
N ILE A 37 8.19 -15.30 -6.82
CA ILE A 37 8.35 -14.51 -5.60
C ILE A 37 8.45 -15.45 -4.40
N ALA A 38 9.39 -15.16 -3.50
CA ALA A 38 9.66 -16.00 -2.36
C ALA A 38 8.69 -15.65 -1.20
N GLU A 39 8.32 -16.66 -0.41
CA GLU A 39 7.36 -16.46 0.68
C GLU A 39 7.92 -15.55 1.78
N ASP A 40 9.21 -15.71 2.11
CA ASP A 40 9.97 -14.88 3.02
C ASP A 40 10.01 -13.41 2.59
N GLU A 41 10.15 -13.12 1.30
CA GLU A 41 10.09 -11.76 0.75
C GLU A 41 8.73 -11.09 1.04
N VAL A 42 7.62 -11.83 0.93
CA VAL A 42 6.29 -11.30 1.24
C VAL A 42 6.14 -11.04 2.74
N TRP A 43 6.60 -11.96 3.58
CA TRP A 43 6.50 -11.81 5.03
C TRP A 43 7.42 -10.72 5.58
N GLU A 44 8.60 -10.50 4.98
CA GLU A 44 9.50 -9.40 5.33
C GLU A 44 8.85 -8.03 5.09
N VAL A 45 8.16 -7.86 3.95
CA VAL A 45 7.43 -6.62 3.67
C VAL A 45 6.28 -6.41 4.66
N LEU A 46 5.59 -7.49 5.04
CA LEU A 46 4.50 -7.44 6.03
C LEU A 46 5.00 -7.12 7.45
N SER A 47 6.11 -7.72 7.86
CA SER A 47 6.71 -7.49 9.17
C SER A 47 7.25 -6.07 9.29
N ASN A 48 7.98 -5.59 8.27
CA ASN A 48 8.50 -4.21 8.24
C ASN A 48 7.40 -3.16 8.40
N ARG A 49 6.19 -3.44 7.91
CA ARG A 49 5.03 -2.56 8.04
C ARG A 49 4.35 -2.64 9.41
N THR A 50 4.51 -3.74 10.13
CA THR A 50 3.99 -3.92 11.49
C THR A 50 4.99 -3.39 12.53
N ASP A 51 6.29 -3.50 12.25
CA ASP A 51 7.39 -3.09 13.14
C ASP A 51 7.51 -1.58 13.32
N THR A 52 6.85 -0.77 12.50
CA THR A 52 6.74 0.69 12.76
C THR A 52 5.93 1.00 14.02
N GLY A 53 5.14 0.05 14.55
CA GLY A 53 4.34 0.24 15.75
C GLY A 53 3.23 1.29 15.61
N GLU A 54 3.01 1.78 14.39
CA GLU A 54 1.94 2.72 14.07
C GLU A 54 0.68 1.93 13.71
N ASP A 55 -0.41 2.22 14.42
CA ASP A 55 -1.72 1.70 14.05
C ASP A 55 -2.03 2.08 12.58
N PRO A 56 -2.64 1.18 11.80
CA PRO A 56 -3.11 1.52 10.47
C PRO A 56 -3.94 2.80 10.49
N ALA A 57 -3.78 3.64 9.46
CA ALA A 57 -4.53 4.88 9.37
C ALA A 57 -6.05 4.61 9.41
N ALA A 58 -6.69 5.00 10.51
CA ALA A 58 -8.12 4.85 10.70
C ALA A 58 -8.88 6.00 10.04
N TYR A 59 -9.71 5.69 9.03
CA TYR A 59 -10.50 6.68 8.30
C TYR A 59 -11.98 6.61 8.70
N SER A 60 -12.58 7.78 8.98
CA SER A 60 -14.03 7.88 9.13
C SER A 60 -14.76 7.48 7.83
N TRP A 61 -16.01 7.05 7.95
CA TRP A 61 -16.85 6.68 6.80
C TRP A 61 -16.96 7.81 5.74
N VAL A 62 -16.92 9.07 6.18
CA VAL A 62 -16.92 10.24 5.29
C VAL A 62 -15.63 10.32 4.47
N HIS A 63 -14.47 10.00 5.06
CA HIS A 63 -13.19 9.94 4.36
C HIS A 63 -13.18 8.79 3.34
N LEU A 64 -13.65 7.60 3.72
CA LEU A 64 -13.76 6.46 2.81
C LEU A 64 -14.65 6.78 1.59
N ASN A 65 -15.78 7.46 1.81
CA ASN A 65 -16.65 7.87 0.70
C ASN A 65 -15.98 8.90 -0.23
N LYS A 66 -15.07 9.73 0.29
CA LYS A 66 -14.28 10.65 -0.53
C LYS A 66 -13.24 9.89 -1.37
N PHE A 67 -12.59 8.88 -0.80
CA PHE A 67 -11.64 8.02 -1.52
C PHE A 67 -12.30 7.24 -2.65
N ARG A 68 -13.50 6.71 -2.44
CA ARG A 68 -14.28 6.08 -3.52
C ARG A 68 -14.52 7.00 -4.72
N LYS A 69 -14.70 8.30 -4.48
CA LYS A 69 -14.83 9.29 -5.58
C LYS A 69 -13.51 9.50 -6.32
N PHE A 70 -12.37 9.45 -5.63
CA PHE A 70 -11.06 9.54 -6.28
C PHE A 70 -10.75 8.29 -7.09
N GLU A 71 -11.07 7.12 -6.55
CA GLU A 71 -10.95 5.83 -7.23
C GLU A 71 -11.79 5.80 -8.52
N LEU A 72 -13.06 6.25 -8.47
CA LEU A 72 -13.93 6.38 -9.65
C LEU A 72 -13.40 7.32 -10.74
N HIS A 73 -12.40 8.15 -10.43
CA HIS A 73 -11.81 9.12 -11.35
C HIS A 73 -10.33 8.83 -11.64
N ASP A 74 -9.84 7.63 -11.30
CA ASP A 74 -8.44 7.22 -11.49
C ASP A 74 -7.44 8.19 -10.83
N ARG A 75 -7.79 8.70 -9.63
CA ARG A 75 -6.97 9.64 -8.84
C ARG A 75 -6.37 9.04 -7.58
N CYS A 76 -6.47 7.72 -7.42
CA CYS A 76 -5.78 6.98 -6.36
C CYS A 76 -4.52 6.35 -6.95
N PHE A 77 -3.35 6.77 -6.48
CA PHE A 77 -2.06 6.25 -6.93
C PHE A 77 -1.51 5.39 -5.79
N PRO A 78 -1.38 4.06 -5.94
CA PRO A 78 -0.76 3.23 -4.92
C PRO A 78 0.77 3.40 -4.94
N TRP A 79 1.40 3.34 -3.77
CA TRP A 79 2.85 3.26 -3.61
C TRP A 79 3.18 2.33 -2.45
N THR A 80 4.34 1.69 -2.54
CA THR A 80 4.87 0.76 -1.53
C THR A 80 6.24 1.17 -1.03
N THR A 81 6.93 2.06 -1.76
CA THR A 81 8.21 2.65 -1.36
C THR A 81 8.16 4.17 -1.40
N GLU A 82 9.09 4.82 -0.68
CA GLU A 82 9.23 6.28 -0.70
C GLU A 82 9.64 6.80 -2.09
N GLU A 83 10.43 6.04 -2.84
CA GLU A 83 10.82 6.38 -4.21
C GLU A 83 9.61 6.37 -5.15
N GLU A 84 8.76 5.34 -5.06
CA GLU A 84 7.50 5.27 -5.81
C GLU A 84 6.58 6.45 -5.49
N LEU A 85 6.48 6.81 -4.20
CA LEU A 85 5.71 7.97 -3.76
C LEU A 85 6.24 9.27 -4.40
N ARG A 86 7.55 9.52 -4.32
CA ARG A 86 8.16 10.73 -4.91
C ARG A 86 7.96 10.80 -6.41
N ALA A 87 8.11 9.67 -7.12
CA ALA A 87 7.87 9.59 -8.55
C ALA A 87 6.40 9.89 -8.91
N ALA A 88 5.45 9.30 -8.19
CA ALA A 88 4.03 9.54 -8.41
C ALA A 88 3.65 11.02 -8.18
N VAL A 89 4.20 11.64 -7.13
CA VAL A 89 3.95 13.07 -6.83
C VAL A 89 4.54 14.00 -7.89
N ALA A 90 5.71 13.66 -8.45
CA ALA A 90 6.37 14.50 -9.47
C ALA A 90 5.55 14.65 -10.75
N GLU A 91 4.76 13.64 -11.12
CA GLU A 91 3.88 13.64 -12.30
C GLU A 91 2.55 14.38 -12.06
N LEU A 92 2.21 14.71 -10.80
CA LEU A 92 0.97 15.39 -10.49
C LEU A 92 1.09 16.91 -10.69
N PRO A 93 0.02 17.56 -11.18
CA PRO A 93 0.00 19.01 -11.29
C PRO A 93 0.12 19.64 -9.90
N SER A 94 1.29 20.25 -9.63
CA SER A 94 1.54 20.98 -8.40
C SER A 94 1.03 22.43 -8.52
N PRO A 95 0.58 23.04 -7.40
CA PRO A 95 0.33 24.47 -7.36
C PRO A 95 1.57 25.23 -7.81
N THR A 96 1.39 26.29 -8.61
CA THR A 96 2.47 27.23 -8.95
C THR A 96 2.15 28.58 -8.31
N PRO A 97 2.94 29.06 -7.35
CA PRO A 97 4.19 28.48 -6.84
C PRO A 97 3.96 27.24 -5.95
N ARG A 98 4.98 26.38 -5.85
CA ARG A 98 4.97 25.24 -4.93
C ARG A 98 4.86 25.72 -3.48
N PRO A 99 4.17 24.99 -2.60
CA PRO A 99 4.08 25.35 -1.19
C PRO A 99 5.47 25.41 -0.53
N GLU A 100 5.70 26.42 0.32
CA GLU A 100 7.01 26.64 0.98
C GLU A 100 7.49 25.48 1.87
N TRP A 101 6.58 24.61 2.31
CA TRP A 101 6.93 23.45 3.13
C TRP A 101 7.59 22.33 2.30
N GLU A 102 7.42 22.30 0.97
CA GLU A 102 8.12 21.36 0.08
C GLU A 102 9.61 21.68 -0.07
N GLU A 103 10.02 22.93 0.17
CA GLU A 103 11.45 23.32 0.15
C GLU A 103 12.17 23.00 1.47
N ARG A 104 11.45 22.49 2.47
CA ARG A 104 11.98 22.12 3.78
C ARG A 104 12.16 20.61 3.91
N ASP A 105 12.72 19.96 2.90
CA ASP A 105 13.29 18.63 3.09
C ASP A 105 14.62 18.77 3.87
N GLU A 106 14.48 18.71 5.20
CA GLU A 106 15.40 18.22 6.24
C GLU A 106 16.92 18.48 6.12
N SER A 107 17.45 19.27 7.08
CA SER A 107 18.85 19.19 7.55
C SER A 107 19.02 18.10 8.59
#